data_AF-A0A4U7F3B7-F1
#
_entry.id   AF-A0A4U7F3B7-F1
#
_cell.length_a   1.000
_cell.length_b   1.000
_cell.length_c   1.000
_cell.angle_alpha   90.00
_cell.angle_beta   90.00
_cell.angle_gamma   90.00
#
_symmetry.space_group_name_H-M   'P 1'
#
loop_
_entity.id
_entity.type
_entity.pdbx_description
1 polymer ?
#
loop_
_entity_poly.entity_id
_entity_poly.type
_entity_poly.pdbx_seq_one_letter_code
_entity_poly.pdbx_strand_id
1 'polypeptide(L)'
;PAEPDLSDGDLELVDRWVLSRLQSVETEVTEAWDDYRVSDAVNAVIEFVTQDVSRFYVKAVRDRMWEEADSASKRGAYATLATVLDEVIRLLAPIAPYLTERMYQTLDGGATTVHQLAYPEPDDDLRDPDLERDVAVLRDVEEAAANARQQAGRKLRWPVPRVVVETDDEEVAAAVERLADLIADRVNAREVRVTDAFDELVETAEPQMSEIGPAFGGAAQEVMEAVQGATREAVEAGDVTVDDDPVDLDDAMVEYVAEPPENVTGVEFDGGAVYVDTSLTPAIESEGYARDVIRRIQEMRKDLDLDVEARIRVGVAVDDDRVAGFVDDHADLIAGEVRADAWLDDPSEAAGEEGLTEEWEVEGVTVTIGIEPVS
;
A
#
# COMPACT_ATOMS: atom_id res chain seq x y z
N PRO A 1 -16.94 -16.80 -16.62
CA PRO A 1 -17.50 -17.50 -17.80
C PRO A 1 -17.44 -19.01 -17.59
N ALA A 2 -18.25 -19.77 -18.33
CA ALA A 2 -18.32 -21.24 -18.26
C ALA A 2 -17.02 -21.96 -18.64
N GLU A 3 -16.24 -21.34 -19.51
CA GLU A 3 -14.86 -21.68 -19.84
C GLU A 3 -14.14 -20.33 -19.95
N PRO A 4 -13.24 -19.97 -19.03
CA PRO A 4 -12.53 -18.71 -19.14
C PRO A 4 -11.57 -18.80 -20.32
N ASP A 5 -11.71 -17.88 -21.28
CA ASP A 5 -10.81 -17.76 -22.42
C ASP A 5 -9.82 -16.64 -22.14
N LEU A 6 -8.56 -16.99 -21.85
CA LEU A 6 -7.50 -16.01 -21.61
C LEU A 6 -7.18 -15.16 -22.86
N SER A 7 -7.68 -15.54 -24.04
CA SER A 7 -7.59 -14.74 -25.27
C SER A 7 -8.71 -13.72 -25.45
N ASP A 8 -9.71 -13.70 -24.56
CA ASP A 8 -10.81 -12.73 -24.59
C ASP A 8 -10.37 -11.30 -24.25
N GLY A 9 -9.13 -11.07 -23.84
CA GLY A 9 -8.62 -9.74 -23.50
C GLY A 9 -7.11 -9.63 -23.53
N ASP A 10 -6.62 -8.46 -23.15
CA ASP A 10 -5.20 -8.21 -23.02
C ASP A 10 -4.77 -8.48 -21.57
N LEU A 11 -3.84 -9.40 -21.38
CA LEU A 11 -3.26 -9.71 -20.07
C LEU A 11 -2.15 -8.71 -19.74
N GLU A 12 -2.32 -8.00 -18.63
CA GLU A 12 -1.28 -7.12 -18.11
C GLU A 12 -0.30 -7.89 -17.22
N LEU A 13 0.65 -7.18 -16.63
CA LEU A 13 1.71 -7.78 -15.81
C LEU A 13 1.16 -8.56 -14.61
N VAL A 14 0.23 -7.98 -13.86
CA VAL A 14 -0.34 -8.63 -12.66
C VAL A 14 -1.20 -9.84 -12.99
N ASP A 15 -1.82 -9.87 -14.17
CA ASP A 15 -2.60 -11.01 -14.67
C ASP A 15 -1.68 -12.18 -14.98
N ARG A 16 -0.61 -11.93 -15.74
CA ARG A 16 0.41 -12.94 -16.07
C ARG A 16 1.11 -13.46 -14.82
N TRP A 17 1.40 -12.59 -13.87
CA TRP A 17 2.01 -12.98 -12.60
C TRP A 17 1.12 -13.94 -11.79
N VAL A 18 -0.18 -13.63 -11.62
CA VAL A 18 -1.06 -14.49 -10.82
C VAL A 18 -1.31 -15.84 -11.50
N LEU A 19 -1.34 -15.86 -12.84
CA LEU A 19 -1.42 -17.09 -13.62
C LEU A 19 -0.14 -17.93 -13.48
N SER A 20 1.05 -17.32 -13.52
CA SER A 20 2.31 -18.02 -13.25
C SER A 20 2.34 -18.62 -11.85
N ARG A 21 1.95 -17.83 -10.83
CA ARG A 21 1.84 -18.29 -9.44
C ARG A 21 0.91 -19.49 -9.31
N LEU A 22 -0.21 -19.50 -10.03
CA LEU A 22 -1.12 -20.64 -10.05
C LEU A 22 -0.41 -21.91 -10.56
N GLN A 23 0.37 -21.84 -11.64
CA GLN A 23 1.12 -22.99 -12.16
C GLN A 23 2.15 -23.51 -11.15
N SER A 24 2.84 -22.60 -10.46
CA SER A 24 3.77 -22.95 -9.38
C SER A 24 3.04 -23.65 -8.21
N VAL A 25 1.86 -23.17 -7.81
CA VAL A 25 1.03 -23.80 -6.77
C VAL A 25 0.51 -25.17 -7.19
N GLU A 26 0.10 -25.35 -8.44
CA GLU A 26 -0.32 -26.65 -8.97
C GLU A 26 0.83 -27.67 -8.94
N THR A 27 2.06 -27.21 -9.22
CA THR A 27 3.26 -28.03 -9.11
C THR A 27 3.48 -28.47 -7.65
N GLU A 28 3.45 -27.52 -6.71
CA GLU A 28 3.61 -27.79 -5.27
C GLU A 28 2.53 -28.76 -4.74
N VAL A 29 1.27 -28.56 -5.17
CA VAL A 29 0.13 -29.41 -4.80
C VAL A 29 0.30 -30.82 -5.36
N THR A 30 0.73 -30.95 -6.62
CA THR A 30 0.95 -32.25 -7.27
C THR A 30 2.04 -33.05 -6.53
N GLU A 31 3.19 -32.42 -6.24
CA GLU A 31 4.27 -33.04 -5.48
C GLU A 31 3.84 -33.45 -4.07
N ALA A 32 3.07 -32.60 -3.39
CA ALA A 32 2.54 -32.90 -2.07
C ALA A 32 1.54 -34.08 -2.10
N TRP A 33 0.69 -34.19 -3.11
CA TRP A 33 -0.21 -35.34 -3.28
C TRP A 33 0.55 -36.64 -3.55
N ASP A 34 1.57 -36.62 -4.40
CA ASP A 34 2.40 -37.78 -4.72
C ASP A 34 3.10 -38.34 -3.47
N ASP A 35 3.48 -37.46 -2.55
CA ASP A 35 4.11 -37.81 -1.27
C ASP A 35 3.09 -38.06 -0.12
N TYR A 36 1.78 -38.02 -0.40
CA TYR A 36 0.70 -38.10 0.60
C TYR A 36 0.76 -36.99 1.68
N ARG A 37 1.37 -35.85 1.39
CA ARG A 37 1.46 -34.66 2.24
C ARG A 37 0.27 -33.73 2.03
N VAL A 38 -0.94 -34.23 2.30
CA VAL A 38 -2.21 -33.51 2.05
C VAL A 38 -2.26 -32.14 2.74
N SER A 39 -1.68 -32.01 3.94
CA SER A 39 -1.63 -30.72 4.64
C SER A 39 -0.82 -29.66 3.88
N ASP A 40 0.29 -30.05 3.24
CA ASP A 40 1.14 -29.14 2.47
C ASP A 40 0.39 -28.66 1.23
N ALA A 41 -0.28 -29.57 0.51
CA ALA A 41 -1.13 -29.24 -0.64
C ALA A 41 -2.23 -28.23 -0.28
N VAL A 42 -2.95 -28.48 0.83
CA VAL A 42 -4.01 -27.59 1.30
C VAL A 42 -3.46 -26.20 1.65
N ASN A 43 -2.32 -26.16 2.34
CA ASN A 43 -1.71 -24.91 2.76
C ASN A 43 -1.26 -24.08 1.56
N ALA A 44 -0.63 -24.69 0.54
CA ALA A 44 -0.21 -24.00 -0.68
C ALA A 44 -1.39 -23.30 -1.38
N VAL A 45 -2.52 -24.00 -1.53
CA VAL A 45 -3.72 -23.41 -2.16
C VAL A 45 -4.32 -22.29 -1.30
N ILE A 46 -4.40 -22.47 0.02
CA ILE A 46 -4.93 -21.43 0.92
C ILE A 46 -4.04 -20.19 0.91
N GLU A 47 -2.72 -20.38 0.92
CA GLU A 47 -1.76 -19.28 0.88
C GLU A 47 -1.87 -18.51 -0.44
N PHE A 48 -1.92 -19.21 -1.58
CA PHE A 48 -2.16 -18.60 -2.88
C PHE A 48 -3.45 -17.78 -2.92
N VAL A 49 -4.58 -18.34 -2.48
CA VAL A 49 -5.86 -17.61 -2.49
C VAL A 49 -5.82 -16.39 -1.57
N THR A 50 -5.18 -16.50 -0.40
CA THR A 50 -5.21 -15.43 0.61
C THR A 50 -4.17 -14.34 0.35
N GLN A 51 -2.93 -14.70 0.03
CA GLN A 51 -1.84 -13.76 -0.22
C GLN A 51 -1.86 -13.27 -1.67
N ASP A 52 -1.85 -14.18 -2.63
CA ASP A 52 -1.61 -13.85 -4.03
C ASP A 52 -2.86 -13.31 -4.71
N VAL A 53 -3.99 -13.99 -4.53
CA VAL A 53 -5.24 -13.59 -5.17
C VAL A 53 -5.89 -12.44 -4.39
N SER A 54 -6.20 -12.65 -3.11
CA SER A 54 -7.04 -11.72 -2.34
C SER A 54 -6.30 -10.43 -1.94
N ARG A 55 -5.11 -10.53 -1.34
CA ARG A 55 -4.37 -9.35 -0.83
C ARG A 55 -3.63 -8.58 -1.92
N PHE A 56 -3.20 -9.27 -2.96
CA PHE A 56 -2.39 -8.68 -4.03
C PHE A 56 -3.20 -8.45 -5.32
N TYR A 57 -3.55 -9.52 -6.05
CA TYR A 57 -4.13 -9.43 -7.39
C TYR A 57 -5.45 -8.64 -7.42
N VAL A 58 -6.44 -8.99 -6.58
CA VAL A 58 -7.75 -8.32 -6.54
C VAL A 58 -7.62 -6.82 -6.25
N LYS A 59 -6.65 -6.42 -5.43
CA LYS A 59 -6.39 -5.00 -5.14
C LYS A 59 -5.75 -4.30 -6.33
N ALA A 60 -4.87 -4.97 -7.06
CA ALA A 60 -4.18 -4.41 -8.23
C ALA A 60 -5.10 -4.24 -9.45
N VAL A 61 -6.05 -5.15 -9.67
CA VAL A 61 -6.96 -5.07 -10.84
C VAL A 61 -8.29 -4.38 -10.55
N ARG A 62 -8.49 -3.90 -9.32
CA ARG A 62 -9.76 -3.31 -8.87
C ARG A 62 -10.24 -2.25 -9.86
N ASP A 63 -9.43 -1.23 -10.11
CA ASP A 63 -9.83 -0.07 -10.92
C ASP A 63 -10.18 -0.49 -12.36
N ARG A 64 -9.39 -1.37 -12.96
CA ARG A 64 -9.68 -2.02 -14.26
C ARG A 64 -11.03 -2.73 -14.28
N MET A 65 -11.38 -3.45 -13.22
CA MET A 65 -12.67 -4.15 -13.14
C MET A 65 -13.86 -3.20 -13.01
N TRP A 66 -13.66 -2.01 -12.41
CA TRP A 66 -14.71 -1.00 -12.23
C TRP A 66 -14.83 0.00 -13.39
N GLU A 67 -13.97 -0.07 -14.41
CA GLU A 67 -14.10 0.73 -15.63
C GLU A 67 -15.52 0.59 -16.23
N GLU A 68 -16.15 1.70 -16.59
CA GLU A 68 -17.47 1.65 -17.25
C GLU A 68 -17.40 1.03 -18.65
N ALA A 69 -16.27 1.23 -19.34
CA ALA A 69 -16.03 0.68 -20.66
C ALA A 69 -15.71 -0.83 -20.59
N ASP A 70 -16.19 -1.57 -21.57
CA ASP A 70 -15.80 -2.98 -21.77
C ASP A 70 -14.45 -3.05 -22.53
N SER A 71 -13.37 -2.68 -21.84
CA SER A 71 -12.02 -2.61 -22.42
C SER A 71 -11.39 -4.01 -22.57
N ALA A 72 -10.41 -4.15 -23.46
CA ALA A 72 -9.66 -5.42 -23.60
C ALA A 72 -8.89 -5.76 -22.32
N SER A 73 -8.35 -4.75 -21.65
CA SER A 73 -7.71 -4.87 -20.35
C SER A 73 -8.70 -5.36 -19.27
N LYS A 74 -9.91 -4.78 -19.19
CA LYS A 74 -10.96 -5.27 -18.30
C LYS A 74 -11.28 -6.74 -18.56
N ARG A 75 -11.55 -7.12 -19.82
CA ARG A 75 -11.84 -8.51 -20.19
C ARG A 75 -10.70 -9.47 -19.79
N GLY A 76 -9.45 -9.05 -19.92
CA GLY A 76 -8.27 -9.80 -19.46
C GLY A 76 -8.28 -10.07 -17.95
N ALA A 77 -8.61 -9.07 -17.12
CA ALA A 77 -8.71 -9.24 -15.67
C ALA A 77 -9.83 -10.22 -15.27
N TYR A 78 -10.99 -10.12 -15.94
CA TYR A 78 -12.12 -11.02 -15.71
C TYR A 78 -11.82 -12.46 -16.14
N ALA A 79 -11.18 -12.65 -17.30
CA ALA A 79 -10.77 -13.96 -17.78
C ALA A 79 -9.75 -14.61 -16.82
N THR A 80 -8.77 -13.83 -16.37
CA THR A 80 -7.77 -14.27 -15.39
C THR A 80 -8.42 -14.67 -14.07
N LEU A 81 -9.25 -13.81 -13.47
CA LEU A 81 -9.88 -14.10 -12.18
C LEU A 81 -10.82 -15.32 -12.27
N ALA A 82 -11.52 -15.48 -13.40
CA ALA A 82 -12.36 -16.65 -13.64
C ALA A 82 -11.55 -17.95 -13.76
N THR A 83 -10.40 -17.91 -14.45
CA THR A 83 -9.45 -19.04 -14.55
C THR A 83 -8.95 -19.43 -13.18
N VAL A 84 -8.39 -18.47 -12.44
CA VAL A 84 -7.88 -18.68 -11.08
C VAL A 84 -8.94 -19.29 -10.17
N LEU A 85 -10.18 -18.78 -10.23
CA LEU A 85 -11.25 -19.27 -9.37
C LEU A 85 -11.72 -20.69 -9.74
N ASP A 86 -11.82 -21.03 -11.03
CA ASP A 86 -12.17 -22.39 -11.48
C ASP A 86 -11.14 -23.41 -11.00
N GLU A 87 -9.85 -23.13 -11.23
CA GLU A 87 -8.77 -24.06 -10.91
C GLU A 87 -8.62 -24.22 -9.40
N VAL A 88 -8.69 -23.13 -8.61
CA VAL A 88 -8.71 -23.21 -7.15
C VAL A 88 -9.88 -24.06 -6.63
N ILE A 89 -11.08 -23.91 -7.21
CA ILE A 89 -12.24 -24.73 -6.83
C ILE A 89 -11.98 -26.22 -7.09
N ARG A 90 -11.34 -26.56 -8.21
CA ARG A 90 -11.00 -27.94 -8.56
C ARG A 90 -9.85 -28.49 -7.71
N LEU A 91 -8.83 -27.68 -7.40
CA LEU A 91 -7.74 -28.03 -6.49
C LEU A 91 -8.27 -28.37 -5.08
N LEU A 92 -9.24 -27.60 -4.59
CA LEU A 92 -9.86 -27.79 -3.27
C LEU A 92 -10.94 -28.88 -3.26
N ALA A 93 -11.42 -29.35 -4.41
CA ALA A 93 -12.57 -30.27 -4.48
C ALA A 93 -12.38 -31.59 -3.71
N PRO A 94 -11.19 -32.22 -3.71
CA PRO A 94 -10.96 -33.41 -2.88
C PRO A 94 -11.01 -33.16 -1.36
N ILE A 95 -10.83 -31.90 -0.94
CA ILE A 95 -10.69 -31.49 0.46
C ILE A 95 -12.01 -30.95 1.02
N ALA A 96 -12.70 -30.10 0.26
CA ALA A 96 -13.89 -29.36 0.68
C ALA A 96 -15.09 -29.57 -0.27
N PRO A 97 -15.51 -30.83 -0.51
CA PRO A 97 -16.37 -31.20 -1.65
C PRO A 97 -17.71 -30.46 -1.70
N TYR A 98 -18.38 -30.28 -0.56
CA TYR A 98 -19.67 -29.57 -0.54
C TYR A 98 -19.54 -28.07 -0.83
N LEU A 99 -18.44 -27.45 -0.39
CA LEU A 99 -18.21 -26.04 -0.59
C LEU A 99 -17.82 -25.78 -2.05
N THR A 100 -16.88 -26.55 -2.58
CA THR A 100 -16.42 -26.44 -3.96
C THR A 100 -17.53 -26.78 -4.95
N GLU A 101 -18.39 -27.76 -4.65
CA GLU A 101 -19.56 -28.06 -5.48
C GLU A 101 -20.52 -26.86 -5.52
N ARG A 102 -20.83 -26.25 -4.37
CA ARG A 102 -21.69 -25.06 -4.33
C ARG A 102 -21.07 -23.89 -5.08
N MET A 103 -19.77 -23.65 -4.94
CA MET A 103 -19.06 -22.59 -5.64
C MET A 103 -19.07 -22.82 -7.15
N TYR A 104 -18.73 -24.03 -7.59
CA TYR A 104 -18.73 -24.43 -9.00
C TYR A 104 -20.11 -24.24 -9.66
N GLN A 105 -21.17 -24.75 -9.03
CA GLN A 105 -22.55 -24.60 -9.51
C GLN A 105 -23.04 -23.15 -9.53
N THR A 106 -22.42 -22.25 -8.75
CA THR A 106 -22.76 -20.82 -8.75
C THR A 106 -22.07 -20.06 -9.88
N LEU A 107 -20.87 -20.47 -10.28
CA LEU A 107 -20.07 -19.80 -11.30
C LEU A 107 -20.44 -20.23 -12.72
N ASP A 108 -20.41 -21.55 -12.94
CA ASP A 108 -20.64 -22.16 -14.24
C ASP A 108 -21.71 -23.25 -14.13
N GLY A 109 -21.43 -24.32 -13.38
CA GLY A 109 -22.31 -25.47 -13.26
C GLY A 109 -22.56 -26.21 -14.59
N GLY A 110 -21.68 -26.05 -15.58
CA GLY A 110 -21.82 -26.65 -16.91
C GLY A 110 -21.73 -28.18 -16.88
N ALA A 111 -20.86 -28.73 -16.03
CA ALA A 111 -20.80 -30.14 -15.70
C ALA A 111 -21.77 -30.50 -14.56
N THR A 112 -22.14 -31.78 -14.45
CA THR A 112 -23.06 -32.25 -13.40
C THR A 112 -22.51 -32.03 -11.99
N THR A 113 -21.19 -32.09 -11.82
CA THR A 113 -20.51 -31.90 -10.53
C THR A 113 -19.04 -31.55 -10.80
N VAL A 114 -18.45 -30.74 -9.91
CA VAL A 114 -17.01 -30.42 -9.98
C VAL A 114 -16.14 -31.67 -9.93
N HIS A 115 -16.62 -32.73 -9.27
CA HIS A 115 -15.90 -33.99 -9.10
C HIS A 115 -15.80 -34.87 -10.36
N GLN A 116 -16.43 -34.44 -11.47
CA GLN A 116 -16.29 -35.08 -12.79
C GLN A 116 -15.26 -34.36 -13.68
N LEU A 117 -14.82 -33.17 -13.29
CA LEU A 117 -13.82 -32.41 -14.03
C LEU A 117 -12.44 -33.03 -13.84
N ALA A 118 -11.54 -32.76 -14.79
CA ALA A 118 -10.13 -33.11 -14.63
C ALA A 118 -9.56 -32.41 -13.38
N TYR A 119 -8.55 -33.00 -12.75
CA TYR A 119 -7.77 -32.25 -11.77
C TYR A 119 -6.86 -31.26 -12.51
N PRO A 120 -6.62 -30.05 -12.00
CA PRO A 120 -5.72 -29.09 -12.64
C PRO A 120 -4.28 -29.63 -12.70
N GLU A 121 -3.57 -29.31 -13.77
CA GLU A 121 -2.20 -29.76 -14.04
C GLU A 121 -1.39 -28.55 -14.54
N PRO A 122 -0.14 -28.35 -14.08
CA PRO A 122 0.64 -27.17 -14.44
C PRO A 122 0.84 -27.01 -15.94
N ASP A 123 0.65 -25.79 -16.42
CA ASP A 123 0.96 -25.37 -17.79
C ASP A 123 2.25 -24.52 -17.82
N ASP A 124 3.32 -25.10 -18.36
CA ASP A 124 4.62 -24.43 -18.50
C ASP A 124 4.55 -23.18 -19.40
N ASP A 125 3.58 -23.07 -20.31
CA ASP A 125 3.44 -21.89 -21.18
C ASP A 125 2.90 -20.66 -20.42
N LEU A 126 2.25 -20.88 -19.26
CA LEU A 126 1.75 -19.82 -18.37
C LEU A 126 2.71 -19.49 -17.23
N ARG A 127 3.82 -20.23 -17.11
CA ARG A 127 4.80 -20.08 -16.04
C ARG A 127 5.93 -19.14 -16.43
N ASP A 128 6.11 -18.09 -15.64
CA ASP A 128 7.17 -17.09 -15.74
C ASP A 128 7.88 -16.93 -14.38
N PRO A 129 8.92 -17.74 -14.11
CA PRO A 129 9.67 -17.69 -12.85
C PRO A 129 10.43 -16.38 -12.63
N ASP A 130 10.77 -15.65 -13.70
CA ASP A 130 11.45 -14.36 -13.59
C ASP A 130 10.47 -13.29 -13.09
N LEU A 131 9.25 -13.28 -13.64
CA LEU A 131 8.18 -12.41 -13.17
C LEU A 131 7.76 -12.72 -11.73
N GLU A 132 7.71 -13.99 -11.33
CA GLU A 132 7.46 -14.38 -9.94
C GLU A 132 8.51 -13.79 -8.99
N ARG A 133 9.79 -13.82 -9.38
CA ARG A 133 10.89 -13.22 -8.62
C ARG A 133 10.80 -11.70 -8.55
N ASP A 134 10.50 -11.04 -9.67
CA ASP A 134 10.34 -9.58 -9.71
C ASP A 134 9.23 -9.11 -8.76
N VAL A 135 8.08 -9.81 -8.74
CA VAL A 135 6.98 -9.45 -7.85
C VAL A 135 7.27 -9.81 -6.39
N ALA A 136 8.13 -10.79 -6.11
CA ALA A 136 8.62 -11.03 -4.76
C ALA A 136 9.43 -9.83 -4.26
N VAL A 137 10.38 -9.32 -5.05
CA VAL A 137 11.14 -8.09 -4.73
C VAL A 137 10.20 -6.91 -4.48
N LEU A 138 9.18 -6.71 -5.33
CA LEU A 138 8.18 -5.67 -5.14
C LEU A 138 7.48 -5.79 -3.78
N ARG A 139 7.15 -7.00 -3.34
CA ARG A 139 6.46 -7.22 -2.06
C ARG A 139 7.36 -6.91 -0.87
N ASP A 140 8.63 -7.26 -0.96
CA ASP A 140 9.61 -6.96 0.09
C ASP A 140 9.79 -5.44 0.22
N VAL A 141 9.87 -4.74 -0.91
CA VAL A 141 9.87 -3.26 -0.94
C VAL A 141 8.58 -2.67 -0.40
N GLU A 142 7.40 -3.23 -0.75
CA GLU A 142 6.11 -2.78 -0.23
C GLU A 142 6.03 -2.92 1.30
N GLU A 143 6.51 -4.04 1.85
CA GLU A 143 6.55 -4.29 3.29
C GLU A 143 7.50 -3.33 4.01
N ALA A 144 8.72 -3.15 3.48
CA ALA A 144 9.71 -2.23 4.05
C ALA A 144 9.23 -0.77 3.99
N ALA A 145 8.61 -0.35 2.88
CA ALA A 145 8.00 0.98 2.76
C ALA A 145 6.83 1.17 3.74
N ALA A 146 6.00 0.15 3.93
CA ALA A 146 4.90 0.20 4.91
C ALA A 146 5.43 0.33 6.35
N ASN A 147 6.52 -0.37 6.68
CA ASN A 147 7.20 -0.27 7.97
C ASN A 147 7.80 1.13 8.19
N ALA A 148 8.57 1.64 7.21
CA ALA A 148 9.14 2.99 7.27
C ALA A 148 8.07 4.05 7.52
N ARG A 149 6.92 3.93 6.85
CA ARG A 149 5.79 4.83 7.04
C ARG A 149 5.13 4.69 8.40
N GLN A 150 5.01 3.47 8.91
CA GLN A 150 4.51 3.25 10.27
C GLN A 150 5.39 3.94 11.31
N GLN A 151 6.71 3.84 11.17
CA GLN A 151 7.68 4.51 12.06
C GLN A 151 7.57 6.05 11.95
N ALA A 152 7.38 6.57 10.73
CA ALA A 152 7.14 7.99 10.48
C ALA A 152 5.72 8.48 10.84
N GLY A 153 4.83 7.60 11.33
CA GLY A 153 3.43 7.95 11.60
C GLY A 153 2.60 8.29 10.35
N ARG A 154 3.08 7.92 9.16
CA ARG A 154 2.47 8.26 7.87
C ARG A 154 1.51 7.17 7.39
N LYS A 155 0.26 7.54 7.13
CA LYS A 155 -0.79 6.61 6.67
C LYS A 155 -0.63 6.26 5.18
N LEU A 156 -0.90 5.00 4.80
CA LEU A 156 -0.80 4.52 3.41
C LEU A 156 -1.58 5.38 2.40
N ARG A 157 -2.78 5.81 2.78
CA ARG A 157 -3.68 6.61 1.92
C ARG A 157 -3.19 8.03 1.65
N TRP A 158 -2.22 8.54 2.41
CA TRP A 158 -1.61 9.84 2.16
C TRP A 158 -0.37 9.65 1.29
N PRO A 159 -0.31 10.23 0.09
CA PRO A 159 0.83 10.01 -0.79
C PRO A 159 2.14 10.47 -0.14
N VAL A 160 3.22 9.84 -0.56
CA VAL A 160 4.60 10.23 -0.22
C VAL A 160 5.31 10.80 -1.45
N PRO A 161 6.20 11.81 -1.33
CA PRO A 161 6.92 12.37 -2.47
C PRO A 161 7.72 11.30 -3.21
N ARG A 162 8.45 10.46 -2.48
CA ARG A 162 9.29 9.43 -3.10
C ARG A 162 9.56 8.28 -2.15
N VAL A 163 9.89 7.14 -2.76
CA VAL A 163 10.52 5.99 -2.13
C VAL A 163 11.84 5.72 -2.85
N VAL A 164 12.91 5.53 -2.10
CA VAL A 164 14.23 5.20 -2.65
C VAL A 164 14.61 3.80 -2.16
N VAL A 165 14.92 2.91 -3.09
CA VAL A 165 15.44 1.57 -2.82
C VAL A 165 16.95 1.60 -3.03
N GLU A 166 17.70 1.41 -1.96
CA GLU A 166 19.14 1.21 -1.99
C GLU A 166 19.44 -0.28 -2.10
N THR A 167 20.22 -0.69 -3.10
CA THR A 167 20.64 -2.08 -3.26
C THR A 167 21.92 -2.20 -4.09
N ASP A 168 22.82 -3.09 -3.68
CA ASP A 168 23.99 -3.52 -4.47
C ASP A 168 23.67 -4.75 -5.35
N ASP A 169 22.45 -5.28 -5.30
CA ASP A 169 22.03 -6.47 -6.05
C ASP A 169 21.42 -6.05 -7.40
N GLU A 170 22.11 -6.41 -8.49
CA GLU A 170 21.69 -6.07 -9.86
C GLU A 170 20.32 -6.66 -10.24
N GLU A 171 19.93 -7.82 -9.69
CA GLU A 171 18.62 -8.44 -9.97
C GLU A 171 17.50 -7.67 -9.26
N VAL A 172 17.71 -7.30 -7.99
CA VAL A 172 16.78 -6.46 -7.20
C VAL A 172 16.62 -5.10 -7.86
N ALA A 173 17.72 -4.44 -8.24
CA ALA A 173 17.67 -3.15 -8.89
C ALA A 173 16.86 -3.20 -10.19
N ALA A 174 17.14 -4.19 -11.04
CA ALA A 174 16.46 -4.34 -12.31
C ALA A 174 14.96 -4.69 -12.14
N ALA A 175 14.58 -5.44 -11.10
CA ALA A 175 13.19 -5.73 -10.77
C ALA A 175 12.45 -4.45 -10.32
N VAL A 176 13.05 -3.65 -9.45
CA VAL A 176 12.50 -2.36 -9.00
C VAL A 176 12.32 -1.41 -10.16
N GLU A 177 13.29 -1.31 -11.08
CA GLU A 177 13.18 -0.47 -12.28
C GLU A 177 12.04 -0.94 -13.21
N ARG A 178 11.94 -2.26 -13.45
CA ARG A 178 10.88 -2.83 -14.30
C ARG A 178 9.49 -2.61 -13.72
N LEU A 179 9.37 -2.64 -12.39
CA LEU A 179 8.10 -2.57 -11.67
C LEU A 179 7.85 -1.22 -11.00
N ALA A 180 8.64 -0.18 -11.32
CA ALA A 180 8.63 1.10 -10.60
C ALA A 180 7.23 1.73 -10.49
N ASP A 181 6.46 1.73 -11.59
CA ASP A 181 5.09 2.26 -11.61
C ASP A 181 4.15 1.46 -10.70
N LEU A 182 4.23 0.12 -10.78
CA LEU A 182 3.42 -0.75 -9.93
C LEU A 182 3.81 -0.59 -8.45
N ILE A 183 5.11 -0.50 -8.13
CA ILE A 183 5.58 -0.23 -6.76
C ILE A 183 5.02 1.12 -6.30
N ALA A 184 5.14 2.17 -7.11
CA ALA A 184 4.67 3.52 -6.78
C ALA A 184 3.18 3.53 -6.42
N ASP A 185 2.34 2.85 -7.23
CA ASP A 185 0.92 2.70 -6.96
C ASP A 185 0.65 1.92 -5.67
N ARG A 186 1.37 0.81 -5.45
CA ARG A 186 1.21 -0.06 -4.27
C ARG A 186 1.56 0.66 -2.97
N VAL A 187 2.65 1.41 -2.97
CA VAL A 187 3.14 2.15 -1.80
C VAL A 187 2.56 3.57 -1.72
N ASN A 188 1.76 4.00 -2.70
CA ASN A 188 1.22 5.35 -2.83
C ASN A 188 2.31 6.44 -2.78
N ALA A 189 3.33 6.27 -3.63
CA ALA A 189 4.40 7.24 -3.83
C ALA A 189 4.25 7.96 -5.17
N ARG A 190 4.72 9.21 -5.26
CA ARG A 190 4.81 9.91 -6.56
C ARG A 190 5.96 9.40 -7.43
N GLU A 191 6.99 8.84 -6.79
CA GLU A 191 8.19 8.38 -7.47
C GLU A 191 8.82 7.23 -6.70
N VAL A 192 9.35 6.25 -7.43
CA VAL A 192 10.21 5.20 -6.90
C VAL A 192 11.55 5.29 -7.61
N ARG A 193 12.64 5.36 -6.85
CA ARG A 193 14.01 5.39 -7.39
C ARG A 193 14.81 4.22 -6.84
N VAL A 194 15.73 3.71 -7.65
CA VAL A 194 16.76 2.77 -7.20
C VAL A 194 18.12 3.48 -7.18
N THR A 195 18.97 3.14 -6.22
CA THR A 195 20.34 3.64 -6.10
C THR A 195 21.26 2.55 -5.53
N ASP A 196 22.56 2.62 -5.84
CA ASP A 196 23.57 1.74 -5.24
C ASP A 196 23.88 2.15 -3.79
N ALA A 197 23.75 3.44 -3.48
CA ALA A 197 23.98 3.98 -2.15
C ALA A 197 23.05 5.17 -1.88
N PHE A 198 22.49 5.27 -0.67
CA PHE A 198 21.70 6.42 -0.26
C PHE A 198 22.62 7.55 0.22
N ASP A 199 22.83 8.56 -0.64
CA ASP A 199 23.80 9.65 -0.46
C ASP A 199 23.24 10.87 0.27
N GLU A 200 22.00 10.81 0.75
CA GLU A 200 21.31 11.93 1.43
C GLU A 200 21.38 11.82 2.96
N LEU A 201 22.19 10.92 3.51
CA LEU A 201 22.41 10.80 4.95
C LEU A 201 23.00 12.10 5.50
N VAL A 202 22.47 12.53 6.65
CA VAL A 202 22.92 13.70 7.39
C VAL A 202 23.74 13.21 8.56
N GLU A 203 24.99 13.69 8.67
CA GLU A 203 25.81 13.45 9.84
C GLU A 203 25.38 14.36 10.99
N THR A 204 24.86 13.76 12.06
CA THR A 204 24.42 14.44 13.28
C THR A 204 25.36 14.14 14.44
N ALA A 205 25.51 15.11 15.32
CA ALA A 205 26.35 15.05 16.49
C ALA A 205 25.66 14.32 17.65
N GLU A 206 26.32 13.28 18.16
CA GLU A 206 26.02 12.64 19.42
C GLU A 206 27.02 13.09 20.50
N PRO A 207 26.56 13.86 21.49
CA PRO A 207 27.42 14.43 22.51
C PRO A 207 27.92 13.38 23.51
N GLN A 208 29.21 13.45 23.83
CA GLN A 208 29.92 12.52 24.71
C GLN A 208 29.98 13.05 26.14
N MET A 209 29.09 12.55 27.00
CA MET A 209 29.00 12.97 28.40
C MET A 209 30.32 12.79 29.18
N SER A 210 31.15 11.80 28.82
CA SER A 210 32.45 11.58 29.47
C SER A 210 33.43 12.73 29.27
N GLU A 211 33.33 13.45 28.16
CA GLU A 211 34.22 14.57 27.80
C GLU A 211 33.57 15.93 28.09
N ILE A 212 32.28 16.08 27.77
CA ILE A 212 31.51 17.32 28.01
C ILE A 212 31.34 17.59 29.50
N GLY A 213 31.07 16.56 30.31
CA GLY A 213 30.88 16.70 31.76
C GLY A 213 32.04 17.39 32.48
N PRO A 214 33.30 16.90 32.31
CA PRO A 214 34.48 17.54 32.86
C PRO A 214 34.77 18.96 32.33
N ALA A 215 34.45 19.24 31.05
CA ALA A 215 34.77 20.51 30.42
C ALA A 215 33.78 21.63 30.77
N PHE A 216 32.48 21.34 30.79
CA PHE A 216 31.41 22.34 30.96
C PHE A 216 30.76 22.33 32.34
N GLY A 217 31.01 21.29 33.15
CA GLY A 217 30.59 21.23 34.54
C GLY A 217 29.08 21.42 34.72
N GLY A 218 28.67 22.55 35.33
CA GLY A 218 27.27 22.84 35.60
C GLY A 218 26.41 23.06 34.35
N ALA A 219 27.02 23.46 33.23
CA ALA A 219 26.34 23.68 31.95
C ALA A 219 26.35 22.44 31.04
N ALA A 220 26.93 21.31 31.50
CA ALA A 220 27.09 20.11 30.67
C ALA A 220 25.75 19.60 30.11
N GLN A 221 24.66 19.66 30.89
CA GLN A 221 23.34 19.21 30.44
C GLN A 221 22.80 20.07 29.28
N GLU A 222 22.95 21.40 29.37
CA GLU A 222 22.52 22.36 28.35
C GLU A 222 23.36 22.21 27.07
N VAL A 223 24.67 21.98 27.22
CA VAL A 223 25.56 21.69 26.09
C VAL A 223 25.19 20.37 25.41
N MET A 224 24.91 19.31 26.17
CA MET A 224 24.46 18.04 25.59
C MET A 224 23.18 18.24 24.78
N GLU A 225 22.19 18.98 25.31
CA GLU A 225 20.94 19.27 24.60
C GLU A 225 21.15 20.13 23.34
N ALA A 226 22.07 21.10 23.38
CA ALA A 226 22.37 21.94 22.21
C ALA A 226 23.14 21.21 21.11
N VAL A 227 23.99 20.23 21.48
CA VAL A 227 24.80 19.44 20.54
C VAL A 227 24.01 18.27 19.96
N GLN A 228 23.14 17.63 20.73
CA GLN A 228 22.38 16.46 20.30
C GLN A 228 21.61 16.76 19.01
N GLY A 229 21.95 16.05 17.93
CA GLY A 229 21.28 16.18 16.64
C GLY A 229 21.74 17.38 15.79
N ALA A 230 22.69 18.20 16.26
CA ALA A 230 23.28 19.26 15.45
C ALA A 230 24.05 18.64 14.26
N THR A 231 23.96 19.25 13.08
CA THR A 231 24.68 18.73 11.90
C THR A 231 26.19 18.91 12.06
N ARG A 232 26.99 18.03 11.46
CA ARG A 232 28.46 18.18 11.40
C ARG A 232 28.86 19.57 10.90
N GLU A 233 28.19 20.07 9.86
CA GLU A 233 28.44 21.41 9.33
C GLU A 233 28.22 22.51 10.37
N ALA A 234 27.13 22.45 11.15
CA ALA A 234 26.84 23.43 12.20
C ALA A 234 27.84 23.37 13.36
N VAL A 235 28.28 22.16 13.74
CA VAL A 235 29.31 21.99 14.78
C VAL A 235 30.66 22.54 14.31
N GLU A 236 31.09 22.21 13.09
CA GLU A 236 32.36 22.69 12.52
C GLU A 236 32.36 24.21 12.25
N ALA A 237 31.19 24.79 11.96
CA ALA A 237 31.02 26.23 11.80
C ALA A 237 30.99 27.00 13.14
N GLY A 238 30.79 26.30 14.27
CA GLY A 238 30.64 26.91 15.59
C GLY A 238 29.27 27.55 15.82
N ASP A 239 28.24 27.07 15.12
CA ASP A 239 26.87 27.59 15.19
C ASP A 239 26.06 27.02 16.36
N VAL A 240 26.62 26.05 17.10
CA VAL A 240 26.00 25.50 18.32
C VAL A 240 26.20 26.47 19.49
N THR A 241 25.09 26.99 20.02
CA THR A 241 25.11 27.98 21.11
C THR A 241 24.29 27.51 22.32
N VAL A 242 24.73 27.88 23.52
CA VAL A 242 23.95 27.80 24.77
C VAL A 242 23.81 29.22 25.31
N ASP A 243 22.59 29.66 25.61
CA ASP A 243 22.30 31.04 26.07
C ASP A 243 22.86 32.15 25.15
N ASP A 244 22.81 31.95 23.82
CA ASP A 244 23.39 32.83 22.78
C ASP A 244 24.94 32.90 22.78
N ASP A 245 25.63 32.11 23.60
CA ASP A 245 27.09 31.98 23.61
C ASP A 245 27.53 30.72 22.83
N PRO A 246 28.47 30.83 21.86
CA PRO A 246 28.95 29.69 21.10
C PRO A 246 29.72 28.70 21.98
N VAL A 247 29.49 27.41 21.75
CA VAL A 247 30.13 26.31 22.47
C VAL A 247 31.40 25.88 21.74
N ASP A 248 32.54 25.92 22.42
CA ASP A 248 33.83 25.44 21.89
C ASP A 248 33.91 23.91 22.11
N LEU A 249 33.57 23.15 21.07
CA LEU A 249 33.52 21.69 21.09
C LEU A 249 34.83 21.11 20.54
N ASP A 250 35.39 20.14 21.24
CA ASP A 250 36.51 19.35 20.74
C ASP A 250 36.05 18.05 20.03
N ASP A 251 36.94 17.45 19.25
CA ASP A 251 36.65 16.21 18.50
C ASP A 251 36.30 15.01 19.41
N ALA A 252 36.61 15.09 20.71
CA ALA A 252 36.34 14.01 21.67
C ALA A 252 34.96 14.17 22.33
N MET A 253 34.44 15.40 22.38
CA MET A 253 33.13 15.74 22.91
C MET A 253 31.97 15.33 22.01
N VAL A 254 32.23 14.99 20.75
CA VAL A 254 31.19 14.70 19.76
C VAL A 254 31.56 13.46 18.94
N GLU A 255 30.64 12.50 18.86
CA GLU A 255 30.66 11.43 17.86
C GLU A 255 29.66 11.78 16.75
N TYR A 256 29.93 11.37 15.52
CA TYR A 256 29.01 11.62 14.41
C TYR A 256 28.37 10.33 13.93
N VAL A 257 27.04 10.36 13.84
CA VAL A 257 26.24 9.27 13.27
C VAL A 257 25.60 9.76 11.98
N ALA A 258 25.56 8.88 10.97
CA ALA A 258 24.91 9.19 9.70
C ALA A 258 23.48 8.65 9.74
N GLU A 259 22.50 9.55 9.71
CA GLU A 259 21.09 9.21 9.78
C GLU A 259 20.33 9.76 8.57
N PRO A 260 19.21 9.16 8.17
CA PRO A 260 18.33 9.76 7.17
C PRO A 260 17.89 11.18 7.60
N PRO A 261 17.61 12.09 6.64
CA PRO A 261 17.04 13.40 6.95
C PRO A 261 15.75 13.32 7.79
N GLU A 262 15.40 14.39 8.52
CA GLU A 262 14.27 14.43 9.48
C GLU A 262 12.94 13.84 8.95
N ASN A 263 12.63 14.05 7.67
CA ASN A 263 11.39 13.57 7.05
C ASN A 263 11.57 12.28 6.25
N VAL A 264 12.69 11.58 6.37
CA VAL A 264 12.99 10.34 5.68
C VAL A 264 13.17 9.23 6.70
N THR A 265 12.53 8.10 6.48
CA THR A 265 12.73 6.92 7.33
C THR A 265 13.26 5.77 6.48
N GLY A 266 14.39 5.21 6.89
CA GLY A 266 15.02 4.04 6.28
C GLY A 266 14.67 2.74 7.01
N VAL A 267 14.39 1.68 6.26
CA VAL A 267 14.16 0.33 6.79
C VAL A 267 14.87 -0.70 5.92
N GLU A 268 15.63 -1.60 6.54
CA GLU A 268 16.30 -2.71 5.86
C GLU A 268 15.31 -3.80 5.44
N PHE A 269 15.60 -4.47 4.33
CA PHE A 269 14.89 -5.66 3.86
C PHE A 269 15.86 -6.65 3.20
N ASP A 270 15.39 -7.88 2.93
CA ASP A 270 16.15 -8.87 2.18
C ASP A 270 16.38 -8.37 0.74
N GLY A 271 17.55 -7.78 0.50
CA GLY A 271 17.91 -7.19 -0.80
C GLY A 271 18.37 -5.74 -0.73
N GLY A 272 18.33 -5.08 0.44
CA GLY A 272 18.85 -3.72 0.58
C GLY A 272 18.14 -2.90 1.67
N ALA A 273 17.93 -1.62 1.40
CA ALA A 273 17.17 -0.72 2.27
C ALA A 273 16.15 0.11 1.49
N VAL A 274 15.03 0.43 2.13
CA VAL A 274 13.99 1.32 1.60
C VAL A 274 13.92 2.58 2.44
N TYR A 275 14.05 3.73 1.78
CA TYR A 275 13.90 5.05 2.36
C TYR A 275 12.60 5.67 1.89
N VAL A 276 11.75 6.07 2.82
CA VAL A 276 10.49 6.75 2.51
C VAL A 276 10.56 8.19 2.96
N ASP A 277 10.44 9.10 2.00
CA ASP A 277 10.26 10.52 2.27
C ASP A 277 8.81 10.78 2.67
N THR A 278 8.56 11.31 3.85
CA THR A 278 7.22 11.63 4.35
C THR A 278 6.93 13.13 4.40
N SER A 279 7.74 13.93 3.71
CA SER A 279 7.60 15.38 3.67
C SER A 279 6.19 15.81 3.22
N LEU A 280 5.57 16.67 4.02
CA LEU A 280 4.21 17.14 3.78
C LEU A 280 4.20 18.42 2.93
N THR A 281 4.14 18.24 1.61
CA THR A 281 3.93 19.36 0.69
C THR A 281 2.44 19.74 0.65
N PRO A 282 2.07 21.00 0.29
CA PRO A 282 0.66 21.40 0.19
C PRO A 282 -0.18 20.51 -0.74
N ALA A 283 0.40 20.01 -1.84
CA ALA A 283 -0.29 19.11 -2.76
C ALA A 283 -0.54 17.72 -2.16
N ILE A 284 0.43 17.20 -1.40
CA ILE A 284 0.29 15.92 -0.70
C ILE A 284 -0.70 16.01 0.46
N GLU A 285 -0.68 17.14 1.17
CA GLU A 285 -1.61 17.42 2.23
C GLU A 285 -3.04 17.51 1.70
N SER A 286 -3.23 18.25 0.61
CA SER A 286 -4.52 18.41 -0.05
C SER A 286 -5.13 17.07 -0.48
N GLU A 287 -4.35 16.22 -1.17
CA GLU A 287 -4.82 14.88 -1.54
C GLU A 287 -5.06 14.00 -0.29
N GLY A 288 -4.20 14.10 0.71
CA GLY A 288 -4.31 13.33 1.95
C GLY A 288 -5.64 13.56 2.67
N TYR A 289 -6.05 14.82 2.83
CA TYR A 289 -7.35 15.16 3.42
C TYR A 289 -8.52 14.65 2.57
N ALA A 290 -8.46 14.78 1.25
CA ALA A 290 -9.48 14.23 0.36
C ALA A 290 -9.63 12.70 0.54
N ARG A 291 -8.52 11.97 0.64
CA ARG A 291 -8.50 10.51 0.88
C ARG A 291 -9.07 10.14 2.25
N ASP A 292 -8.85 10.96 3.27
CA ASP A 292 -9.47 10.74 4.58
C ASP A 292 -10.98 11.00 4.57
N VAL A 293 -11.45 12.05 3.88
CA VAL A 293 -12.89 12.31 3.70
C VAL A 293 -13.57 11.15 2.96
N ILE A 294 -12.98 10.67 1.85
CA ILE A 294 -13.46 9.46 1.15
C ILE A 294 -13.60 8.29 2.12
N ARG A 295 -12.60 8.06 2.96
CA ARG A 295 -12.61 6.96 3.93
C ARG A 295 -13.78 7.10 4.93
N ARG A 296 -14.05 8.29 5.44
CA ARG A 296 -15.17 8.53 6.37
C ARG A 296 -16.52 8.33 5.72
N ILE A 297 -16.69 8.81 4.49
CA ILE A 297 -17.92 8.56 3.72
C ILE A 297 -18.11 7.06 3.49
N GLN A 298 -17.05 6.32 3.15
CA GLN A 298 -17.12 4.87 2.97
C GLN A 298 -17.39 4.10 4.27
N GLU A 299 -16.97 4.62 5.43
CA GLU A 299 -17.38 4.11 6.75
C GLU A 299 -18.88 4.31 6.96
N MET A 300 -19.38 5.54 6.76
CA MET A 300 -20.80 5.85 6.90
C MET A 300 -21.70 5.05 5.93
N ARG A 301 -21.23 4.78 4.70
CA ARG A 301 -21.94 3.91 3.75
C ARG A 301 -22.13 2.48 4.28
N LYS A 302 -21.14 1.96 5.02
CA LYS A 302 -21.24 0.63 5.66
C LYS A 302 -22.17 0.65 6.85
N ASP A 303 -22.16 1.72 7.63
CA ASP A 303 -23.05 1.87 8.78
C ASP A 303 -24.53 1.95 8.37
N LEU A 304 -24.80 2.46 7.16
CA LEU A 304 -26.11 2.45 6.52
C LEU A 304 -26.45 1.15 5.77
N ASP A 305 -25.57 0.13 5.78
CA ASP A 305 -25.73 -1.14 5.05
C ASP A 305 -26.09 -0.94 3.56
N LEU A 306 -25.40 0.02 2.91
CA LEU A 306 -25.66 0.34 1.51
C LEU A 306 -24.99 -0.68 0.58
N ASP A 307 -25.72 -1.05 -0.48
CA ASP A 307 -25.15 -1.80 -1.60
C ASP A 307 -23.93 -1.06 -2.19
N VAL A 308 -22.95 -1.83 -2.68
CA VAL A 308 -21.71 -1.30 -3.26
C VAL A 308 -21.99 -0.36 -4.44
N GLU A 309 -23.09 -0.57 -5.15
CA GLU A 309 -23.48 0.24 -6.32
C GLU A 309 -24.36 1.44 -5.97
N ALA A 310 -24.84 1.55 -4.71
CA ALA A 310 -25.76 2.59 -4.29
C ALA A 310 -25.18 3.99 -4.51
N ARG A 311 -26.00 4.90 -5.04
CA ARG A 311 -25.68 6.32 -5.19
C ARG A 311 -26.09 7.09 -3.93
N ILE A 312 -25.35 8.14 -3.59
CA ILE A 312 -25.58 8.94 -2.39
C ILE A 312 -25.59 10.44 -2.69
N ARG A 313 -26.19 11.23 -1.80
CA ARG A 313 -25.89 12.66 -1.64
C ARG A 313 -24.83 12.80 -0.57
N VAL A 314 -23.95 13.80 -0.72
CA VAL A 314 -22.88 14.08 0.24
C VAL A 314 -22.86 15.57 0.55
N GLY A 315 -22.68 15.93 1.81
CA GLY A 315 -22.31 17.26 2.24
C GLY A 315 -21.16 17.20 3.23
N VAL A 316 -20.19 18.10 3.09
CA VAL A 316 -18.97 18.13 3.91
C VAL A 316 -18.74 19.55 4.40
N ALA A 317 -18.63 19.73 5.71
CA ALA A 317 -18.22 20.97 6.34
C ALA A 317 -16.94 20.74 7.16
N VAL A 318 -15.95 21.61 6.99
CA VAL A 318 -14.63 21.49 7.61
C VAL A 318 -14.37 22.71 8.49
N ASP A 319 -14.00 22.50 9.75
CA ASP A 319 -13.72 23.58 10.73
C ASP A 319 -12.29 24.14 10.61
N ASP A 320 -11.79 24.26 9.38
CA ASP A 320 -10.50 24.87 9.03
C ASP A 320 -10.56 25.33 7.57
N ASP A 321 -10.43 26.64 7.32
CA ASP A 321 -10.58 27.23 5.97
C ASP A 321 -9.58 26.67 4.95
N ARG A 322 -8.38 26.28 5.41
CA ARG A 322 -7.33 25.75 4.53
C ARG A 322 -7.66 24.31 4.14
N VAL A 323 -8.10 23.49 5.09
CA VAL A 323 -8.53 22.11 4.80
C VAL A 323 -9.85 22.09 4.03
N ALA A 324 -10.77 23.02 4.28
CA ALA A 324 -11.97 23.20 3.47
C ALA A 324 -11.60 23.40 1.99
N GLY A 325 -10.66 24.31 1.70
CA GLY A 325 -10.15 24.53 0.35
C GLY A 325 -9.56 23.27 -0.29
N PHE A 326 -8.83 22.44 0.48
CA PHE A 326 -8.31 21.17 -0.03
C PHE A 326 -9.41 20.16 -0.40
N VAL A 327 -10.46 20.06 0.41
CA VAL A 327 -11.59 19.17 0.13
C VAL A 327 -12.35 19.64 -1.10
N ASP A 328 -12.55 20.95 -1.24
CA ASP A 328 -13.21 21.57 -2.40
C ASP A 328 -12.42 21.33 -3.69
N ASP A 329 -11.10 21.50 -3.67
CA ASP A 329 -10.21 21.24 -4.82
C ASP A 329 -10.30 19.78 -5.32
N HIS A 330 -10.74 18.86 -4.46
CA HIS A 330 -10.88 17.43 -4.75
C HIS A 330 -12.32 16.92 -4.76
N ALA A 331 -13.33 17.80 -4.77
CA ALA A 331 -14.74 17.40 -4.69
C ALA A 331 -15.15 16.38 -5.77
N ASP A 332 -14.69 16.56 -7.02
CA ASP A 332 -14.96 15.63 -8.13
C ASP A 332 -14.35 14.23 -7.90
N LEU A 333 -13.12 14.19 -7.37
CA LEU A 333 -12.45 12.94 -7.01
C LEU A 333 -13.22 12.22 -5.91
N ILE A 334 -13.59 12.94 -4.84
CA ILE A 334 -14.33 12.38 -3.71
C ILE A 334 -15.69 11.86 -4.21
N ALA A 335 -16.43 12.67 -4.97
CA ALA A 335 -17.72 12.31 -5.52
C ALA A 335 -17.66 11.04 -6.39
N GLY A 336 -16.64 10.92 -7.24
CA GLY A 336 -16.40 9.73 -8.05
C GLY A 336 -16.18 8.47 -7.20
N GLU A 337 -15.26 8.54 -6.23
CA GLU A 337 -14.88 7.42 -5.37
C GLU A 337 -16.01 6.94 -4.45
N VAL A 338 -16.91 7.85 -4.03
CA VAL A 338 -18.02 7.52 -3.11
C VAL A 338 -19.37 7.38 -3.82
N ARG A 339 -19.39 7.51 -5.15
CA ARG A 339 -20.59 7.46 -6.00
C ARG A 339 -21.65 8.50 -5.59
N ALA A 340 -21.21 9.74 -5.36
CA ALA A 340 -22.09 10.85 -5.04
C ALA A 340 -22.75 11.42 -6.31
N ASP A 341 -24.08 11.52 -6.31
CA ASP A 341 -24.85 12.18 -7.37
C ASP A 341 -25.05 13.68 -7.10
N ALA A 342 -24.88 14.11 -5.84
CA ALA A 342 -24.97 15.50 -5.43
C ALA A 342 -23.97 15.82 -4.31
N TRP A 343 -23.36 17.00 -4.42
CA TRP A 343 -22.49 17.61 -3.42
C TRP A 343 -23.17 18.87 -2.88
N LEU A 344 -23.38 18.94 -1.57
CA LEU A 344 -24.12 20.00 -0.90
C LEU A 344 -23.23 20.68 0.14
N ASP A 345 -23.43 21.99 0.31
CA ASP A 345 -22.63 22.79 1.25
C ASP A 345 -22.97 22.47 2.72
N ASP A 346 -24.20 22.04 3.01
CA ASP A 346 -24.65 21.72 4.37
C ASP A 346 -24.79 20.20 4.57
N PRO A 347 -24.01 19.59 5.48
CA PRO A 347 -24.11 18.17 5.82
C PRO A 347 -25.51 17.74 6.27
N SER A 348 -26.24 18.59 7.00
CA SER A 348 -27.57 18.24 7.51
C SER A 348 -28.60 18.21 6.39
N GLU A 349 -28.49 19.12 5.42
CA GLU A 349 -29.31 19.09 4.20
C GLU A 349 -29.01 17.85 3.35
N ALA A 350 -27.74 17.44 3.28
CA ALA A 350 -27.34 16.25 2.52
C ALA A 350 -27.84 14.94 3.13
N ALA A 351 -27.88 14.85 4.46
CA ALA A 351 -28.36 13.65 5.16
C ALA A 351 -29.88 13.49 5.12
N GLY A 352 -30.65 14.56 4.95
CA GLY A 352 -32.12 14.46 4.86
C GLY A 352 -32.76 13.78 6.08
N GLU A 353 -33.84 13.02 5.86
CA GLU A 353 -34.57 12.32 6.93
C GLU A 353 -34.11 10.87 7.11
N GLU A 354 -33.57 10.24 6.06
CA GLU A 354 -33.19 8.82 6.04
C GLU A 354 -31.68 8.59 6.04
N GLY A 355 -30.89 9.66 5.97
CA GLY A 355 -29.44 9.61 5.98
C GLY A 355 -28.80 9.78 7.37
N LEU A 356 -27.49 9.97 7.35
CA LEU A 356 -26.63 10.02 8.52
C LEU A 356 -25.77 11.29 8.47
N THR A 357 -25.69 12.00 9.60
CA THR A 357 -24.71 13.08 9.82
C THR A 357 -23.79 12.70 10.95
N GLU A 358 -22.47 12.75 10.72
CA GLU A 358 -21.46 12.46 11.72
C GLU A 358 -20.33 13.48 11.71
N GLU A 359 -19.77 13.70 12.90
CA GLU A 359 -18.60 14.54 13.12
C GLU A 359 -17.37 13.66 13.29
N TRP A 360 -16.30 13.98 12.56
CA TRP A 360 -15.07 13.21 12.51
C TRP A 360 -13.87 14.09 12.81
N GLU A 361 -12.93 13.53 13.57
CA GLU A 361 -11.57 14.08 13.68
C GLU A 361 -10.69 13.50 12.55
N VAL A 362 -10.13 14.38 11.72
CA VAL A 362 -9.24 14.07 10.60
C VAL A 362 -7.96 14.88 10.74
N GLU A 363 -6.85 14.24 11.10
CA GLU A 363 -5.57 14.91 11.39
C GLU A 363 -5.69 16.11 12.35
N GLY A 364 -6.57 16.01 13.36
CA GLY A 364 -6.82 17.08 14.33
C GLY A 364 -7.70 18.23 13.82
N VAL A 365 -8.33 18.06 12.67
CA VAL A 365 -9.35 18.98 12.13
C VAL A 365 -10.71 18.30 12.20
N THR A 366 -11.69 19.03 12.72
CA THR A 366 -13.08 18.57 12.81
C THR A 366 -13.76 18.70 11.43
N VAL A 367 -14.33 17.59 10.95
CA VAL A 367 -15.03 17.48 9.68
C VAL A 367 -16.40 16.87 9.91
N THR A 368 -17.46 17.60 9.57
CA THR A 368 -18.84 17.13 9.64
C THR A 368 -19.28 16.65 8.27
N ILE A 369 -19.76 15.41 8.18
CA ILE A 369 -20.14 14.76 6.94
C ILE A 369 -21.60 14.31 7.06
N GLY A 370 -22.38 14.58 6.01
CA GLY A 370 -23.76 14.11 5.87
C GLY A 370 -23.91 13.31 4.60
N ILE A 371 -24.52 12.12 4.70
CA ILE A 371 -24.83 11.29 3.52
C ILE A 371 -26.25 10.74 3.57
N GLU A 372 -26.87 10.60 2.40
CA GLU A 372 -28.19 9.97 2.22
C GLU A 372 -28.20 9.13 0.93
N PRO A 373 -28.75 7.90 0.95
CA PRO A 373 -28.93 7.13 -0.29
C PRO A 373 -29.92 7.81 -1.23
N VAL A 374 -29.60 7.83 -2.52
CA VAL A 374 -30.53 8.25 -3.57
C VAL A 374 -31.44 7.07 -3.90
N SER A 375 -32.76 7.27 -3.78
CA SER A 375 -33.78 6.25 -4.06
C SER A 375 -33.89 5.85 -5.53
#